data_AF-B1PZ19-F1
#
_entry.id   AF-B1PZ19-F1
#
_cell.length_a   1.000
_cell.length_b   1.000
_cell.length_c   1.000
_cell.angle_alpha   90.00
_cell.angle_beta   90.00
_cell.angle_gamma   90.00
#
_symmetry.space_group_name_H-M   'P 1'
#
loop_
_entity.id
_entity.type
_entity.pdbx_description
1 polymer ?
#
loop_
_entity_poly.entity_id
_entity_poly.type
_entity_poly.pdbx_seq_one_letter_code
_entity_poly.pdbx_strand_id
1 'polypeptide(L)'
;KGGYFPVPPIDSAQDMRSEMLTVLAEMGVRVEKHHHEVAAAQHELGIKFDTLVRNADKMLIYKYVVHQVANAYGKTATFMPKPIFGDNGSGMHVHQSIWKGGKPTFAGNEYAGLSESCLFYIGGIIKHAKAINAFTNPLTNSYKRLVPGYEAPVLLAYSARNRSASCRIPFGSSPKAKRVEVRFPDPGANPYLAFAAMLMA
;
A
#
# COMPACT_ATOMS: atom_id res chain seq x y z
N LYS A 1 -14.04 14.58 6.51
CA LYS A 1 -13.44 14.53 5.15
C LYS A 1 -12.74 15.85 4.88
N GLY A 2 -11.43 15.83 4.60
CA GLY A 2 -10.66 17.07 4.36
C GLY A 2 -9.16 16.99 4.63
N GLY A 3 -8.62 15.83 5.04
CA GLY A 3 -7.19 15.70 5.38
C GLY A 3 -6.24 15.59 4.19
N TYR A 4 -6.72 15.47 2.94
CA TYR A 4 -5.87 15.23 1.77
C TYR A 4 -5.86 16.46 0.83
N PHE A 5 -4.80 17.25 0.75
CA PHE A 5 -3.72 17.43 1.74
C PHE A 5 -3.56 18.94 2.00
N PRO A 6 -4.37 19.53 2.91
CA PRO A 6 -4.25 20.94 3.23
C PRO A 6 -2.85 21.24 3.80
N VAL A 7 -2.41 22.48 3.67
CA VAL A 7 -1.12 22.94 4.20
C VAL A 7 -1.22 23.27 5.71
N PRO A 8 -0.09 23.44 6.41
CA PRO A 8 -0.09 24.00 7.76
C PRO A 8 -0.82 25.36 7.82
N PRO A 9 -1.51 25.70 8.91
CA PRO A 9 -1.56 25.01 10.20
C PRO A 9 -2.59 23.88 10.30
N ILE A 10 -3.37 23.60 9.24
CA ILE A 10 -4.36 22.51 9.26
C ILE A 10 -3.65 21.16 9.36
N ASP A 11 -2.57 20.99 8.60
CA ASP A 11 -1.68 19.84 8.71
C ASP A 11 -0.62 20.08 9.81
N SER A 12 -0.87 19.50 10.98
CA SER A 12 -0.02 19.65 12.17
C SER A 12 1.12 18.64 12.27
N ALA A 13 1.26 17.73 11.30
CA ALA A 13 2.20 16.60 11.37
C ALA A 13 3.30 16.66 10.29
N GLN A 14 3.44 17.79 9.59
CA GLN A 14 4.43 17.96 8.52
C GLN A 14 5.86 17.66 9.00
N ASP A 15 6.29 18.25 10.12
CA ASP A 15 7.65 18.08 10.66
C ASP A 15 7.88 16.64 11.14
N MET A 16 6.93 16.09 11.91
CA MET A 16 7.01 14.71 12.40
C MET A 16 7.09 13.69 11.26
N ARG A 17 6.33 13.86 10.16
CA ARG A 17 6.43 12.98 8.99
C ARG A 17 7.77 13.16 8.26
N SER A 18 8.32 14.37 8.21
CA SER A 18 9.63 14.63 7.61
C SER A 18 10.75 13.95 8.40
N GLU A 19 10.65 13.97 9.73
CA GLU A 19 11.58 13.24 10.60
C GLU A 19 11.47 11.72 10.41
N MET A 20 10.25 11.18 10.35
CA MET A 20 10.04 9.77 10.06
C MET A 20 10.72 9.33 8.74
N LEU A 21 10.66 10.14 7.69
CA LEU A 21 11.39 9.85 6.44
C LEU A 21 12.91 9.91 6.61
N THR A 22 13.41 10.86 7.40
CA THR A 22 14.85 11.03 7.68
C THR A 22 15.38 9.79 8.41
N VAL A 23 14.72 9.38 9.50
CA VAL A 23 15.10 8.19 10.27
C VAL A 23 14.96 6.91 9.43
N LEU A 24 13.93 6.81 8.57
CA LEU A 24 13.82 5.69 7.62
C LEU A 24 15.03 5.61 6.67
N ALA A 25 15.48 6.75 6.16
CA ALA A 25 16.63 6.81 5.27
C ALA A 25 17.93 6.42 5.98
N GLU A 26 18.11 6.85 7.23
CA GLU A 26 19.24 6.45 8.09
C GLU A 26 19.27 4.93 8.35
N MET A 27 18.10 4.29 8.43
CA MET A 27 17.96 2.83 8.53
C MET A 27 18.06 2.11 7.17
N GLY A 28 18.48 2.79 6.11
CA GLY A 28 18.72 2.19 4.79
C GLY A 28 17.46 2.01 3.92
N VAL A 29 16.32 2.57 4.32
CA VAL A 29 15.09 2.56 3.50
C VAL A 29 15.11 3.73 2.54
N ARG A 30 15.11 3.44 1.24
CA ARG A 30 15.02 4.49 0.22
C ARG A 30 13.61 5.08 0.19
N VAL A 31 13.47 6.29 0.72
CA VAL A 31 12.22 7.06 0.78
C VAL A 31 11.95 7.86 -0.50
N GLU A 32 10.69 8.23 -0.73
CA GLU A 32 10.25 9.02 -1.89
C GLU A 32 9.47 10.29 -1.51
N LYS A 33 8.47 10.19 -0.63
CA LYS A 33 7.55 11.31 -0.31
C LYS A 33 6.79 11.04 0.99
N HIS A 34 6.08 12.03 1.51
CA HIS A 34 5.08 11.86 2.56
C HIS A 34 3.91 12.83 2.33
N HIS A 35 2.74 12.53 2.88
CA HIS A 35 1.60 13.45 2.91
C HIS A 35 0.61 13.08 4.01
N HIS A 36 -0.25 14.04 4.33
CA HIS A 36 -1.47 13.76 5.08
C HIS A 36 -2.46 12.96 4.21
N GLU A 37 -3.17 12.03 4.83
CA GLU A 37 -4.15 11.16 4.18
C GLU A 37 -5.59 11.67 4.43
N VAL A 38 -6.59 10.98 3.89
CA VAL A 38 -7.99 11.47 3.86
C VAL A 38 -8.60 11.66 5.25
N ALA A 39 -8.35 10.75 6.20
CA ALA A 39 -8.88 10.80 7.56
C ALA A 39 -8.13 11.79 8.46
N ALA A 40 -8.77 12.26 9.54
CA ALA A 40 -8.36 13.45 10.32
C ALA A 40 -6.93 13.42 10.92
N ALA A 41 -6.37 12.25 11.21
CA ALA A 41 -5.01 12.07 11.74
C ALA A 41 -4.32 10.89 11.04
N GLN A 42 -4.47 10.81 9.72
CA GLN A 42 -3.95 9.74 8.90
C GLN A 42 -2.80 10.26 8.05
N HIS A 43 -1.76 9.44 7.89
CA HIS A 43 -0.53 9.83 7.22
C HIS A 43 -0.01 8.69 6.36
N GLU A 44 0.58 9.02 5.21
CA GLU A 44 1.26 8.07 4.33
C GLU A 44 2.69 8.55 4.07
N LEU A 45 3.64 7.61 4.12
CA LEU A 45 5.02 7.81 3.74
C LEU A 45 5.32 6.83 2.59
N GLY A 46 5.81 7.38 1.48
CA GLY A 46 6.17 6.63 0.28
C GLY A 46 7.61 6.12 0.37
N ILE A 47 7.79 4.82 0.19
CA ILE A 47 9.09 4.16 0.08
C ILE A 47 9.27 3.53 -1.30
N LYS A 48 10.50 3.49 -1.78
CA LYS A 48 10.82 2.86 -3.06
C LYS A 48 10.74 1.34 -2.95
N PHE A 49 10.13 0.73 -3.96
CA PHE A 49 10.02 -0.73 -4.10
C PHE A 49 11.37 -1.46 -3.99
N ASP A 50 11.31 -2.74 -3.68
CA ASP A 50 12.45 -3.67 -3.63
C ASP A 50 12.03 -5.09 -4.01
N THR A 51 12.97 -6.02 -3.97
CA THR A 51 12.67 -7.47 -4.04
C THR A 51 11.81 -7.91 -2.86
N LEU A 52 11.08 -9.03 -3.03
CA LEU A 52 10.02 -9.45 -2.11
C LEU A 52 10.42 -9.43 -0.62
N VAL A 53 11.53 -10.10 -0.28
CA VAL A 53 12.01 -10.18 1.12
C VAL A 53 12.45 -8.81 1.62
N ARG A 54 13.26 -8.08 0.83
CA ARG A 54 13.73 -6.74 1.20
C ARG A 54 12.59 -5.76 1.40
N ASN A 55 11.52 -5.85 0.62
CA ASN A 55 10.35 -5.00 0.78
C ASN A 55 9.57 -5.35 2.06
N ALA A 56 9.55 -6.62 2.46
CA ALA A 56 8.97 -7.02 3.75
C ALA A 56 9.82 -6.51 4.93
N ASP A 57 11.15 -6.58 4.83
CA ASP A 57 12.07 -5.99 5.81
C ASP A 57 11.81 -4.48 5.96
N LYS A 58 11.72 -3.76 4.83
CA LYS A 58 11.39 -2.33 4.82
C LYS A 58 10.07 -2.03 5.50
N MET A 59 9.05 -2.88 5.34
CA MET A 59 7.76 -2.68 5.99
C MET A 59 7.85 -2.81 7.52
N LEU A 60 8.69 -3.72 8.03
CA LEU A 60 8.94 -3.81 9.47
C LEU A 60 9.70 -2.59 10.00
N ILE A 61 10.76 -2.16 9.30
CA ILE A 61 11.51 -0.94 9.63
C ILE A 61 10.58 0.28 9.61
N TYR A 62 9.74 0.41 8.58
CA TYR A 62 8.74 1.46 8.44
C TYR A 62 7.85 1.55 9.68
N LYS A 63 7.24 0.43 10.10
CA LYS A 63 6.34 0.42 11.26
C LYS A 63 7.09 0.79 12.54
N TYR A 64 8.31 0.28 12.70
CA TYR A 64 9.16 0.59 13.85
C TYR A 64 9.49 2.08 13.93
N VAL A 65 10.00 2.67 12.85
CA VAL A 65 10.33 4.11 12.81
C VAL A 65 9.11 4.97 13.10
N VAL A 66 7.96 4.69 12.48
CA VAL A 66 6.73 5.45 12.72
C VAL A 66 6.31 5.40 14.19
N HIS A 67 6.36 4.24 14.84
CA HIS A 67 6.05 4.15 16.27
C HIS A 67 7.07 4.91 17.13
N GLN A 68 8.37 4.76 16.87
CA GLN A 68 9.42 5.35 17.69
C GLN A 68 9.46 6.88 17.57
N VAL A 69 9.34 7.42 16.36
CA VAL A 69 9.29 8.87 16.15
C VAL A 69 7.99 9.44 16.72
N ALA A 70 6.84 8.79 16.52
CA ALA A 70 5.60 9.24 17.16
C ALA A 70 5.75 9.30 18.69
N ASN A 71 6.36 8.28 19.29
CA ASN A 71 6.62 8.25 20.73
C ASN A 71 7.57 9.37 21.18
N ALA A 72 8.63 9.67 20.42
CA ALA A 72 9.55 10.76 20.71
C ALA A 72 8.86 12.15 20.71
N TYR A 73 7.80 12.29 19.91
CA TYR A 73 6.95 13.49 19.85
C TYR A 73 5.81 13.49 20.89
N GLY A 74 5.80 12.54 21.83
CA GLY A 74 4.74 12.40 22.83
C GLY A 74 3.39 11.98 22.24
N LYS A 75 3.40 11.26 21.11
CA LYS A 75 2.22 10.73 20.42
C LYS A 75 2.27 9.21 20.36
N THR A 76 1.15 8.62 19.95
CA THR A 76 1.06 7.19 19.61
C THR A 76 0.55 7.03 18.18
N ALA A 77 1.14 6.09 17.45
CA ALA A 77 0.74 5.77 16.09
C ALA A 77 0.18 4.34 16.04
N THR A 78 -0.75 4.09 15.12
CA THR A 78 -1.34 2.77 14.91
C THR A 78 -1.46 2.44 13.44
N PHE A 79 -1.23 1.17 13.13
CA PHE A 79 -1.36 0.58 11.81
C PHE A 79 -2.66 -0.24 11.66
N MET A 80 -3.58 -0.13 12.62
CA MET A 80 -4.86 -0.82 12.58
C MET A 80 -5.67 -0.44 11.33
N PRO A 81 -6.37 -1.39 10.67
CA PRO A 81 -7.07 -1.10 9.42
C PRO A 81 -8.22 -0.09 9.56
N LYS A 82 -8.93 -0.13 10.69
CA LYS A 82 -10.06 0.77 10.96
C LYS A 82 -10.06 1.23 12.42
N PRO A 83 -9.27 2.25 12.77
CA PRO A 83 -9.26 2.77 14.13
C PRO A 83 -10.46 3.66 14.43
N ILE A 84 -11.01 4.35 13.43
CA ILE A 84 -12.09 5.33 13.57
C ILE A 84 -13.32 4.90 12.74
N PHE A 85 -14.49 4.88 13.38
CA PHE A 85 -15.76 4.65 12.70
C PHE A 85 -16.15 5.88 11.86
N GLY A 86 -16.72 5.67 10.67
CA GLY A 86 -17.21 6.78 9.83
C GLY A 86 -16.16 7.60 9.08
N ASP A 87 -14.87 7.28 9.21
CA ASP A 87 -13.76 7.93 8.47
C ASP A 87 -12.92 6.90 7.69
N ASN A 88 -11.98 7.33 6.85
CA ASN A 88 -11.15 6.42 6.05
C ASN A 88 -10.32 5.45 6.92
N GLY A 89 -10.11 4.23 6.40
CA GLY A 89 -9.26 3.22 7.03
C GLY A 89 -7.85 3.19 6.44
N SER A 90 -6.93 2.50 7.11
CA SER A 90 -5.54 2.34 6.67
C SER A 90 -5.37 1.07 5.85
N GLY A 91 -4.94 1.22 4.60
CA GLY A 91 -4.57 0.12 3.70
C GLY A 91 -3.07 -0.06 3.58
N MET A 92 -2.66 -1.20 3.06
CA MET A 92 -1.30 -1.46 2.59
C MET A 92 -1.41 -1.74 1.09
N HIS A 93 -1.43 -0.70 0.26
CA HIS A 93 -1.53 -0.88 -1.18
C HIS A 93 -0.21 -1.44 -1.73
N VAL A 94 -0.23 -2.69 -2.19
CA VAL A 94 0.99 -3.39 -2.61
C VAL A 94 1.13 -3.34 -4.12
N HIS A 95 2.11 -2.57 -4.58
CA HIS A 95 2.49 -2.49 -5.98
C HIS A 95 3.44 -3.64 -6.35
N GLN A 96 3.12 -4.41 -7.39
CA GLN A 96 3.86 -5.61 -7.78
C GLN A 96 4.20 -5.61 -9.29
N SER A 97 5.42 -6.02 -9.60
CA SER A 97 5.91 -6.22 -10.97
C SER A 97 6.94 -7.34 -11.01
N ILE A 98 6.90 -8.19 -12.03
CA ILE A 98 7.90 -9.23 -12.26
C ILE A 98 8.94 -8.74 -13.27
N TRP A 99 10.20 -9.12 -13.03
CA TRP A 99 11.35 -8.76 -13.87
C TRP A 99 12.15 -10.02 -14.18
N LYS A 100 12.64 -10.13 -15.42
CA LYS A 100 13.49 -11.24 -15.88
C LYS A 100 14.65 -10.69 -16.68
N GLY A 101 15.89 -11.03 -16.30
CA GLY A 101 17.09 -10.53 -16.97
C GLY A 101 17.15 -8.99 -17.04
N GLY A 102 16.72 -8.30 -15.98
CA GLY A 102 16.70 -6.83 -15.92
C GLY A 102 15.61 -6.14 -16.75
N LYS A 103 14.69 -6.89 -17.37
CA LYS A 103 13.57 -6.35 -18.16
C LYS A 103 12.23 -6.56 -17.45
N PRO A 104 11.32 -5.57 -17.43
CA PRO A 104 10.00 -5.72 -16.83
C PRO A 104 9.14 -6.64 -17.71
N THR A 105 8.53 -7.65 -17.11
CA THR A 105 7.68 -8.61 -17.84
C THR A 105 6.22 -8.18 -17.90
N PHE A 106 5.82 -7.20 -17.07
CA PHE A 106 4.43 -6.74 -16.98
C PHE A 106 4.06 -5.66 -18.01
N ALA A 107 5.03 -5.09 -18.71
CA ALA A 107 4.77 -4.14 -19.78
C ALA A 107 4.45 -4.87 -21.09
N GLY A 108 3.42 -4.41 -21.80
CA GLY A 108 2.99 -4.98 -23.08
C GLY A 108 1.99 -4.08 -23.78
N ASN A 109 1.25 -4.65 -24.74
CA ASN A 109 0.33 -3.92 -25.62
C ASN A 109 -1.15 -4.23 -25.34
N GLU A 110 -1.44 -4.96 -24.26
CA GLU A 110 -2.80 -5.30 -23.86
C GLU A 110 -3.45 -4.15 -23.07
N TYR A 111 -4.55 -4.44 -22.39
CA TYR A 111 -5.29 -3.49 -21.58
C TYR A 111 -4.38 -2.64 -20.68
N ALA A 112 -4.50 -1.31 -20.79
CA ALA A 112 -3.72 -0.32 -20.05
C ALA A 112 -2.19 -0.42 -20.24
N GLY A 113 -1.71 -1.03 -21.33
CA GLY A 113 -0.29 -1.22 -21.64
C GLY A 113 0.37 -2.27 -20.77
N LEU A 114 -0.41 -3.28 -20.37
CA LEU A 114 0.09 -4.47 -19.68
C LEU A 114 0.44 -5.56 -20.70
N SER A 115 1.25 -6.52 -20.27
CA SER A 115 1.40 -7.79 -20.98
C SER A 115 0.29 -8.76 -20.63
N GLU A 116 0.08 -9.75 -21.49
CA GLU A 116 -0.82 -10.89 -21.19
C GLU A 116 -0.42 -11.59 -19.88
N SER A 117 0.89 -11.80 -19.65
CA SER A 117 1.37 -12.40 -18.40
C SER A 117 0.95 -11.60 -17.16
N CYS A 118 0.91 -10.27 -17.24
CA CYS A 118 0.40 -9.44 -16.15
C CYS A 118 -1.12 -9.58 -15.97
N LEU A 119 -1.88 -9.73 -17.05
CA LEU A 119 -3.32 -9.97 -16.97
C LEU A 119 -3.63 -11.31 -16.31
N PHE A 120 -2.86 -12.37 -16.63
CA PHE A 120 -2.99 -13.66 -15.95
C PHE A 120 -2.55 -13.60 -14.49
N TYR A 121 -1.49 -12.85 -14.16
CA TYR A 121 -1.10 -12.60 -12.77
C TYR A 121 -2.24 -11.95 -11.97
N ILE A 122 -2.90 -10.93 -12.53
CA ILE A 122 -4.09 -10.31 -11.92
C ILE A 122 -5.23 -11.32 -11.79
N GLY A 123 -5.41 -12.19 -12.79
CA GLY A 123 -6.38 -13.29 -12.76
C GLY A 123 -6.17 -14.24 -11.59
N GLY A 124 -4.92 -14.62 -11.29
CA GLY A 124 -4.55 -15.42 -10.11
C GLY A 124 -4.92 -14.75 -8.80
N ILE A 125 -4.50 -13.48 -8.63
CA ILE A 125 -4.86 -12.64 -7.47
C ILE A 125 -6.39 -12.61 -7.25
N ILE A 126 -7.17 -12.36 -8.31
CA ILE A 126 -8.64 -12.27 -8.20
C ILE A 126 -9.25 -13.64 -7.88
N LYS A 127 -8.81 -14.71 -8.58
CA LYS A 127 -9.30 -16.08 -8.38
C LYS A 127 -9.07 -16.55 -6.94
N HIS A 128 -7.92 -16.22 -6.36
CA HIS A 128 -7.51 -16.67 -5.04
C HIS A 128 -7.75 -15.63 -3.93
N ALA A 129 -8.35 -14.48 -4.22
CA ALA A 129 -8.50 -13.35 -3.29
C ALA A 129 -9.10 -13.74 -1.93
N LYS A 130 -10.10 -14.63 -1.91
CA LYS A 130 -10.70 -15.12 -0.65
C LYS A 130 -9.68 -15.82 0.26
N ALA A 131 -8.80 -16.65 -0.32
CA ALA A 131 -7.75 -17.35 0.42
C ALA A 131 -6.61 -16.39 0.80
N ILE A 132 -6.19 -15.52 -0.13
CA ILE A 132 -5.13 -14.54 0.11
C ILE A 132 -5.50 -13.61 1.28
N ASN A 133 -6.77 -13.24 1.44
CA ASN A 133 -7.24 -12.40 2.53
C ASN A 133 -6.95 -12.95 3.93
N ALA A 134 -6.79 -14.28 4.10
CA ALA A 134 -6.36 -14.85 5.37
C ALA A 134 -4.94 -14.40 5.77
N PHE A 135 -4.11 -14.03 4.78
CA PHE A 135 -2.75 -13.53 5.00
C PHE A 135 -2.65 -12.01 4.89
N THR A 136 -3.38 -11.40 3.95
CA THR A 136 -3.31 -9.95 3.69
C THR A 136 -4.24 -9.11 4.56
N ASN A 137 -5.24 -9.74 5.19
CA ASN A 137 -6.27 -9.10 6.02
C ASN A 137 -6.60 -9.97 7.26
N PRO A 138 -5.61 -10.35 8.09
CA PRO A 138 -5.77 -11.42 9.07
C PRO A 138 -6.54 -11.02 10.32
N LEU A 139 -6.97 -9.75 10.46
CA LEU A 139 -7.60 -9.24 11.67
C LEU A 139 -9.11 -9.13 11.49
N THR A 140 -9.88 -9.33 12.56
CA THR A 140 -11.32 -9.00 12.56
C THR A 140 -11.58 -7.52 12.24
N ASN A 141 -10.62 -6.64 12.58
CA ASN A 141 -10.65 -5.21 12.25
C ASN A 141 -10.43 -4.93 10.75
N SER A 142 -9.72 -5.80 10.02
CA SER A 142 -9.53 -5.69 8.58
C SER A 142 -10.87 -5.61 7.85
N TYR A 143 -11.83 -6.43 8.27
CA TYR A 143 -13.17 -6.49 7.69
C TYR A 143 -14.09 -5.33 8.12
N LYS A 144 -13.64 -4.46 9.05
CA LYS A 144 -14.29 -3.17 9.35
C LYS A 144 -13.82 -2.07 8.39
N ARG A 145 -12.65 -2.25 7.76
CA ARG A 145 -12.16 -1.39 6.67
C ARG A 145 -12.79 -1.76 5.32
N LEU A 146 -12.91 -3.05 5.02
CA LEU A 146 -13.43 -3.57 3.74
C LEU A 146 -14.96 -3.45 3.63
N VAL A 147 -15.47 -2.23 3.72
CA VAL A 147 -16.87 -1.87 3.54
C VAL A 147 -17.00 -0.76 2.48
N PRO A 148 -18.12 -0.67 1.75
CA PRO A 148 -18.30 0.36 0.73
C PRO A 148 -18.18 1.80 1.30
N GLY A 149 -17.68 2.73 0.48
CA GLY A 149 -17.74 4.18 0.77
C GLY A 149 -16.48 4.85 1.32
N TYR A 150 -15.39 4.11 1.55
CA TYR A 150 -14.15 4.61 2.20
C TYR A 150 -12.86 4.29 1.41
N GLU A 151 -12.91 4.25 0.07
CA GLU A 151 -11.79 3.92 -0.83
C GLU A 151 -11.15 2.52 -0.64
N ALA A 152 -11.73 1.69 0.24
CA ALA A 152 -11.41 0.29 0.40
C ALA A 152 -12.13 -0.56 -0.66
N PRO A 153 -11.42 -1.47 -1.35
CA PRO A 153 -12.03 -2.26 -2.40
C PRO A 153 -12.89 -3.37 -1.82
N VAL A 154 -14.15 -3.44 -2.27
CA VAL A 154 -15.06 -4.57 -1.99
C VAL A 154 -15.39 -5.35 -3.26
N LEU A 155 -15.14 -4.78 -4.43
CA LEU A 155 -15.36 -5.41 -5.73
C LEU A 155 -14.07 -6.08 -6.21
N LEU A 156 -14.13 -7.39 -6.41
CA LEU A 156 -13.07 -8.19 -7.01
C LEU A 156 -13.01 -7.95 -8.52
N ALA A 157 -12.48 -6.79 -8.90
CA ALA A 157 -12.28 -6.37 -10.27
C ALA A 157 -10.90 -5.73 -10.43
N TYR A 158 -10.44 -5.63 -11.69
CA TYR A 158 -9.29 -4.83 -12.05
C TYR A 158 -9.67 -3.69 -12.99
N SER A 159 -9.00 -2.54 -12.87
CA SER A 159 -9.33 -1.37 -13.68
C SER A 159 -8.18 -0.37 -13.74
N ALA A 160 -8.05 0.30 -14.90
CA ALA A 160 -7.15 1.43 -15.05
C ALA A 160 -7.66 2.64 -14.25
N ARG A 161 -6.78 3.22 -13.42
CA ARG A 161 -7.01 4.46 -12.64
C ARG A 161 -8.14 4.42 -11.58
N ASN A 162 -9.04 3.45 -11.61
CA ASN A 162 -10.14 3.35 -10.65
C ASN A 162 -9.67 2.90 -9.25
N ARG A 163 -9.97 3.71 -8.24
CA ARG A 163 -9.61 3.47 -6.83
C ARG A 163 -10.58 2.55 -6.08
N SER A 164 -11.76 2.24 -6.65
CA SER A 164 -12.72 1.30 -6.06
C SER A 164 -12.47 -0.17 -6.42
N ALA A 165 -11.62 -0.44 -7.41
CA ALA A 165 -11.24 -1.78 -7.83
C ALA A 165 -10.21 -2.41 -6.87
N SER A 166 -10.31 -3.73 -6.67
CA SER A 166 -9.34 -4.49 -5.86
C SER A 166 -7.93 -4.48 -6.45
N CYS A 167 -7.83 -4.60 -7.78
CA CYS A 167 -6.57 -4.51 -8.52
C CYS A 167 -6.57 -3.25 -9.38
N ARG A 168 -5.84 -2.22 -8.97
CA ARG A 168 -5.72 -0.99 -9.74
C ARG A 168 -4.50 -1.09 -10.66
N ILE A 169 -4.62 -0.58 -11.89
CA ILE A 169 -3.49 -0.39 -12.80
C ILE A 169 -3.11 1.09 -12.77
N PRO A 170 -2.00 1.47 -12.09
CA PRO A 170 -1.58 2.85 -12.02
C PRO A 170 -1.19 3.38 -13.40
N PHE A 171 -1.37 4.68 -13.60
CA PHE A 171 -0.80 5.32 -14.79
C PHE A 171 0.73 5.30 -14.70
N GLY A 172 1.37 4.97 -15.82
CA GLY A 172 2.82 4.97 -15.97
C GLY A 172 3.17 5.08 -17.45
N SER A 173 4.04 6.04 -17.77
CA SER A 173 4.46 6.37 -19.14
C SER A 173 5.61 5.50 -19.66
N SER A 174 6.30 4.77 -18.78
CA SER A 174 7.43 3.90 -19.11
C SER A 174 7.10 2.42 -18.86
N PRO A 175 7.64 1.48 -19.67
CA PRO A 175 7.57 0.05 -19.38
C PRO A 175 8.06 -0.31 -17.97
N LYS A 176 9.07 0.40 -17.46
CA LYS A 176 9.63 0.18 -16.11
C LYS A 176 8.66 0.54 -14.97
N ALA A 177 7.63 1.32 -15.27
CA ALA A 177 6.62 1.74 -14.29
C ALA A 177 5.35 0.86 -14.31
N LYS A 178 5.25 -0.10 -15.25
CA LYS A 178 4.09 -0.99 -15.38
C LYS A 178 4.05 -2.00 -14.23
N ARG A 179 2.92 -2.02 -13.52
CA ARG A 179 2.69 -2.79 -12.29
C ARG A 179 1.19 -2.92 -12.01
N VAL A 180 0.83 -3.86 -11.17
CA VAL A 180 -0.49 -3.93 -10.52
C VAL A 180 -0.40 -3.37 -9.11
N GLU A 181 -1.42 -2.66 -8.65
CA GLU A 181 -1.62 -2.24 -7.26
C GLU A 181 -2.74 -3.08 -6.65
N VAL A 182 -2.39 -3.96 -5.71
CA VAL A 182 -3.34 -4.76 -4.96
C VAL A 182 -3.74 -3.97 -3.71
N ARG A 183 -5.01 -3.57 -3.62
CA ARG A 183 -5.48 -2.55 -2.67
C ARG A 183 -6.16 -3.08 -1.41
N PHE A 184 -6.56 -4.35 -1.44
CA PHE A 184 -7.23 -4.96 -0.29
C PHE A 184 -6.32 -5.20 0.93
N PRO A 185 -5.00 -5.49 0.82
CA PRO A 185 -4.17 -5.75 2.00
C PRO A 185 -4.17 -4.58 2.97
N ASP A 186 -3.95 -4.87 4.25
CA ASP A 186 -3.80 -3.87 5.28
C ASP A 186 -2.53 -4.08 6.13
N PRO A 187 -2.09 -3.05 6.86
CA PRO A 187 -0.84 -3.11 7.61
C PRO A 187 -0.89 -4.01 8.86
N GLY A 188 -2.04 -4.63 9.15
CA GLY A 188 -2.18 -5.67 10.18
C GLY A 188 -1.59 -7.02 9.74
N ALA A 189 -1.35 -7.20 8.44
CA ALA A 189 -0.73 -8.40 7.90
C ALA A 189 0.76 -8.53 8.27
N ASN A 190 1.23 -9.77 8.35
CA ASN A 190 2.66 -10.06 8.30
C ASN A 190 3.13 -9.86 6.85
N PRO A 191 4.03 -8.91 6.55
CA PRO A 191 4.40 -8.57 5.19
C PRO A 191 5.07 -9.72 4.44
N TYR A 192 5.82 -10.60 5.11
CA TYR A 192 6.43 -11.77 4.47
C TYR A 192 5.37 -12.74 3.96
N LEU A 193 4.38 -13.05 4.79
CA LEU A 193 3.30 -13.96 4.43
C LEU A 193 2.38 -13.34 3.38
N ALA A 194 2.01 -12.06 3.55
CA ALA A 194 1.17 -11.34 2.61
C ALA A 194 1.81 -11.28 1.22
N PHE A 195 3.09 -10.93 1.12
CA PHE A 195 3.76 -10.79 -0.17
C PHE A 195 3.99 -12.15 -0.83
N ALA A 196 4.35 -13.18 -0.06
CA ALA A 196 4.47 -14.54 -0.58
C ALA A 196 3.13 -15.09 -1.07
N ALA A 197 2.05 -14.93 -0.31
CA ALA A 197 0.71 -15.38 -0.70
C ALA A 197 0.22 -14.70 -1.99
N MET A 198 0.48 -13.40 -2.16
CA MET A 198 0.15 -12.71 -3.40
C MET A 198 1.01 -13.15 -4.58
N LEU A 199 2.31 -13.43 -4.38
CA LEU A 199 3.18 -13.92 -5.46
C LEU A 199 2.77 -15.31 -5.96
N MET A 200 2.30 -16.17 -5.06
CA MET A 200 1.95 -17.57 -5.36
C MET A 200 0.55 -17.76 -5.95
N ALA A 201 -0.32 -16.75 -5.84
CA ALA A 201 -1.70 -16.78 -6.31
C ALA A 201 -1.83 -16.62 -7.82
#